data_AF-D3RY52-F1
#
_entry.id   AF-D3RY52-F1
#
_cell.length_a   1.000
_cell.length_b   1.000
_cell.length_c   1.000
_cell.angle_alpha   90.00
_cell.angle_beta   90.00
_cell.angle_gamma   90.00
#
_symmetry.space_group_name_H-M   'P 1'
#
loop_
_entity.id
_entity.type
_entity.pdbx_description
1 polymer ?
#
loop_
_entity_poly.entity_id
_entity_poly.type
_entity_poly.pdbx_seq_one_letter_code
_entity_poly.pdbx_strand_id
1 'polypeptide(L)'
;MIRALIVAAIYALAYYYLKWNELLVAMVFSISYFAIKRSFRHIFMPPAVYFLLAPVAKQLNFPLPEEIILLLFSFALLRVDFGKYQSFSTAASVILLILSGFLLKDKLPFGNYFFLLIVALTAVIFFTVLLPELSGKLEFLRNLRGTILLLSFAVVIYSSIRELIPLPPMRDFADWIVVSLLVLKTVSAIRSEIVEEELIKEVRRFEREVERINNAEKLFIDFGVKDKLIFSLSEVLFKSGFKSEEVAEILRPLIYYSDRKIPKYAFSWEKRRIEKANRRRREEVINEIRRKMEEVR
;
A
#
# COMPACT_ATOMS: atom_id res chain seq x y z
N MET A 1 -10.44 21.79 2.79
CA MET A 1 -10.22 23.19 3.23
C MET A 1 -8.74 23.53 3.39
N ILE A 2 -7.98 22.83 4.23
CA ILE A 2 -6.54 23.12 4.52
C ILE A 2 -5.66 23.11 3.25
N ARG A 3 -5.83 22.13 2.35
CA ARG A 3 -5.05 22.06 1.09
C ARG A 3 -5.32 23.24 0.14
N ALA A 4 -6.53 23.78 0.13
CA ALA A 4 -6.88 24.94 -0.69
C ALA A 4 -6.28 26.24 -0.14
N LEU A 5 -6.24 26.36 1.20
CA LEU A 5 -5.58 27.47 1.90
C LEU A 5 -4.06 27.49 1.66
N ILE A 6 -3.39 26.33 1.68
CA ILE A 6 -1.96 26.23 1.39
C ILE A 6 -1.66 26.65 -0.06
N VAL A 7 -2.45 26.16 -1.02
CA VAL A 7 -2.30 26.51 -2.44
C VAL A 7 -2.57 28.01 -2.64
N ALA A 8 -3.62 28.56 -2.02
CA ALA A 8 -3.92 29.99 -2.09
C ALA A 8 -2.83 30.85 -1.45
N ALA A 9 -2.24 30.43 -0.34
CA ALA A 9 -1.13 31.12 0.30
C ALA A 9 0.14 31.10 -0.58
N ILE A 10 0.45 29.96 -1.21
CA ILE A 10 1.55 29.84 -2.18
C ILE A 10 1.31 30.76 -3.38
N TYR A 11 0.07 30.86 -3.87
CA TYR A 11 -0.28 31.76 -4.97
C TYR A 11 -0.26 33.23 -4.59
N ALA A 12 -0.67 33.58 -3.36
CA ALA A 12 -0.60 34.95 -2.86
C ALA A 12 0.85 35.40 -2.67
N LEU A 13 1.72 34.52 -2.15
CA LEU A 13 3.17 34.73 -2.10
C LEU A 13 3.75 34.87 -3.50
N ALA A 14 3.40 33.96 -4.41
CA ALA A 14 3.82 34.00 -5.79
C ALA A 14 3.40 35.32 -6.47
N TYR A 15 2.16 35.76 -6.28
CA TYR A 15 1.64 37.04 -6.81
C TYR A 15 2.42 38.26 -6.33
N TYR A 16 2.92 38.24 -5.10
CA TYR A 16 3.71 39.34 -4.53
C TYR A 16 5.12 39.42 -5.14
N TYR A 17 5.67 38.31 -5.62
CA TYR A 17 7.07 38.20 -6.02
C TYR A 17 7.30 37.95 -7.53
N LEU A 18 6.28 37.55 -8.30
CA LEU A 18 6.39 37.18 -9.72
C LEU A 18 5.94 38.27 -10.71
N LYS A 19 6.55 38.27 -11.90
CA LYS A 19 6.01 39.00 -13.07
C LYS A 19 4.77 38.29 -13.62
N TRP A 20 3.80 39.06 -14.15
CA TRP A 20 2.53 38.55 -14.68
C TRP A 20 2.65 37.36 -15.64
N ASN A 21 3.66 37.36 -16.52
CA ASN A 21 3.86 36.28 -17.50
C ASN A 21 4.29 34.96 -16.84
N GLU A 22 5.12 35.02 -15.81
CA GLU A 22 5.61 33.83 -15.09
C GLU A 22 4.49 33.25 -14.18
N LEU A 23 3.66 34.13 -13.61
CA LEU A 23 2.47 33.75 -12.83
C LEU A 23 1.43 33.02 -13.71
N LEU A 24 1.20 33.52 -14.93
CA LEU A 24 0.32 32.90 -15.91
C LEU A 24 0.76 31.48 -16.27
N VAL A 25 2.05 31.26 -16.50
CA VAL A 25 2.60 29.93 -16.77
C VAL A 25 2.41 28.99 -15.57
N ALA A 26 2.70 29.44 -14.35
CA ALA A 26 2.49 28.67 -13.14
C ALA A 26 1.00 28.35 -12.86
N MET A 27 0.10 29.29 -13.19
CA MET A 27 -1.35 29.07 -13.12
C MET A 27 -1.81 28.06 -14.19
N VAL A 28 -1.38 28.18 -15.44
CA VAL A 28 -1.73 27.24 -16.51
C VAL A 28 -1.30 25.82 -16.13
N PHE A 29 -0.05 25.61 -15.70
CA PHE A 29 0.43 24.28 -15.30
C PHE A 29 -0.30 23.71 -14.09
N SER A 30 -0.70 24.53 -13.13
CA SER A 30 -1.43 24.07 -11.95
C SER A 30 -2.90 23.84 -12.22
N ILE A 31 -3.52 24.64 -13.10
CA ILE A 31 -4.87 24.37 -13.62
C ILE A 31 -4.85 23.08 -14.41
N SER A 32 -3.84 22.84 -15.26
CA SER A 32 -3.62 21.56 -15.94
C SER A 32 -3.44 20.42 -14.93
N TYR A 33 -2.69 20.62 -13.85
CA TYR A 33 -2.55 19.65 -12.75
C TYR A 33 -3.91 19.30 -12.09
N PHE A 34 -4.80 20.28 -11.90
CA PHE A 34 -6.12 20.03 -11.33
C PHE A 34 -7.11 19.42 -12.34
N ALA A 35 -7.04 19.81 -13.61
CA ALA A 35 -7.92 19.37 -14.69
C ALA A 35 -7.62 17.95 -15.19
N ILE A 36 -6.40 17.47 -15.02
CA ILE A 36 -5.97 16.16 -15.52
C ILE A 36 -6.40 15.01 -14.58
N LYS A 37 -6.75 13.87 -15.19
CA LYS A 37 -7.14 12.61 -14.52
C LYS A 37 -6.12 12.27 -13.41
N ARG A 38 -6.62 11.86 -12.23
CA ARG A 38 -5.85 11.66 -10.99
C ARG A 38 -4.49 10.97 -11.18
N SER A 39 -4.40 10.00 -12.09
CA SER A 39 -3.18 9.24 -12.40
C SER A 39 -2.05 10.06 -13.06
N PHE A 40 -2.38 11.10 -13.83
CA PHE A 40 -1.39 11.90 -14.57
C PHE A 40 -0.98 13.19 -13.84
N ARG A 41 -1.65 13.53 -12.73
CA ARG A 41 -1.35 14.74 -11.96
C ARG A 41 0.12 14.82 -11.52
N HIS A 42 0.72 13.68 -11.20
CA HIS A 42 2.11 13.64 -10.76
C HIS A 42 3.11 14.00 -11.88
N ILE A 43 2.77 13.83 -13.16
CA ILE A 43 3.66 14.14 -14.30
C ILE A 43 3.72 15.65 -14.59
N PHE A 44 2.62 16.37 -14.33
CA PHE A 44 2.53 17.83 -14.54
C PHE A 44 2.91 18.65 -13.31
N MET A 45 3.11 18.00 -12.16
CA MET A 45 3.56 18.65 -10.92
C MET A 45 4.99 19.22 -11.02
N PRO A 46 5.99 18.52 -11.60
CA PRO A 46 7.36 19.01 -11.72
C PRO A 46 7.50 20.33 -12.47
N PRO A 47 6.93 20.52 -13.69
CA PRO A 47 7.02 21.80 -14.38
C PRO A 47 6.31 22.91 -13.58
N ALA A 48 5.14 22.62 -12.99
CA ALA A 48 4.42 23.57 -12.15
C ALA A 48 5.26 24.05 -10.96
N VAL A 49 5.91 23.12 -10.25
CA VAL A 49 6.78 23.41 -9.11
C VAL A 49 8.01 24.22 -9.54
N TYR A 50 8.64 23.87 -10.67
CA TYR A 50 9.77 24.63 -11.21
C TYR A 50 9.38 26.08 -11.53
N PHE A 51 8.29 26.28 -12.27
CA PHE A 51 7.83 27.63 -12.64
C PHE A 51 7.39 28.47 -11.43
N LEU A 52 6.95 27.85 -10.34
CA LEU A 52 6.69 28.54 -9.07
C LEU A 52 7.98 28.93 -8.32
N LEU A 53 9.02 28.08 -8.36
CA LEU A 53 10.24 28.28 -7.59
C LEU A 53 11.31 29.12 -8.29
N ALA A 54 11.43 29.03 -9.62
CA ALA A 54 12.46 29.74 -10.39
C ALA A 54 12.50 31.28 -10.18
N PRO A 55 11.36 31.99 -10.11
CA PRO A 55 11.35 33.43 -9.86
C PRO A 55 11.78 33.80 -8.44
N VAL A 56 11.33 33.03 -7.43
CA VAL A 56 11.71 33.23 -6.03
C VAL A 56 13.21 33.02 -5.86
N ALA A 57 13.75 31.97 -6.47
CA ALA A 57 15.17 31.66 -6.44
C ALA A 57 16.01 32.74 -7.14
N LYS A 58 15.52 33.29 -8.26
CA LYS A 58 16.14 34.43 -8.96
C LYS A 58 16.21 35.68 -8.08
N GLN A 59 15.19 35.96 -7.27
CA GLN A 59 15.23 37.08 -6.30
C GLN A 59 16.21 36.86 -5.16
N LEU A 60 16.46 35.62 -4.77
CA LEU A 60 17.46 35.25 -3.76
C LEU A 60 18.89 35.18 -4.34
N ASN A 61 19.12 35.71 -5.56
CA ASN A 61 20.39 35.60 -6.29
C ASN A 61 20.87 34.15 -6.50
N PHE A 62 19.92 33.21 -6.56
CA PHE A 62 20.18 31.80 -6.78
C PHE A 62 19.36 31.29 -7.97
N PRO A 63 19.72 31.63 -9.21
CA PRO A 63 18.96 31.21 -10.39
C PRO A 63 18.95 29.68 -10.48
N LEU A 64 17.77 29.07 -10.46
CA LEU A 64 17.63 27.62 -10.63
C LEU A 64 18.03 27.24 -12.06
N PRO A 65 18.97 26.30 -12.26
CA PRO A 65 19.26 25.76 -13.57
C PRO A 65 18.01 25.08 -14.17
N GLU A 66 17.83 25.21 -15.48
CA GLU A 66 16.71 24.57 -16.20
C GLU A 66 16.73 23.04 -16.06
N GLU A 67 17.90 22.46 -15.80
CA GLU A 67 18.07 21.03 -15.55
C GLU A 67 17.42 20.53 -14.26
N ILE A 68 17.01 21.44 -13.36
CA ILE A 68 16.18 21.07 -12.20
C ILE A 68 14.81 20.54 -12.64
N ILE A 69 14.30 20.94 -13.81
CA ILE A 69 13.06 20.37 -14.37
C ILE A 69 13.23 18.86 -14.60
N LEU A 70 14.36 18.45 -15.18
CA LEU A 70 14.70 17.05 -15.44
C LEU A 70 14.75 16.23 -14.14
N LEU A 71 15.35 16.81 -13.10
CA LEU A 71 15.38 16.21 -11.77
C LEU A 71 13.96 16.04 -11.20
N LEU A 72 13.16 17.10 -11.19
CA LEU A 72 11.79 17.03 -10.66
C LEU A 72 10.94 16.04 -11.48
N PHE A 73 11.16 15.97 -12.79
CA PHE A 73 10.46 15.04 -13.68
C PHE A 73 10.82 13.58 -13.40
N SER A 74 12.09 13.28 -13.13
CA SER A 74 12.51 11.94 -12.72
C SER A 74 11.86 11.51 -11.40
N PHE A 75 11.77 12.40 -10.40
CA PHE A 75 11.04 12.12 -9.16
C PHE A 75 9.53 11.92 -9.35
N ALA A 76 8.92 12.63 -10.29
CA ALA A 76 7.52 12.40 -10.64
C ALA A 76 7.30 11.04 -11.27
N LEU A 77 8.14 10.64 -12.22
CA LEU A 77 8.06 9.33 -12.86
C LEU A 77 8.19 8.20 -11.83
N LEU A 78 9.07 8.34 -10.82
CA LEU A 78 9.20 7.37 -9.73
C LEU A 78 7.92 7.18 -8.91
N ARG A 79 7.04 8.19 -8.85
CA ARG A 79 5.81 8.17 -8.05
C ARG A 79 4.58 7.71 -8.82
N VAL A 80 4.60 7.76 -10.14
CA VAL A 80 3.46 7.31 -10.95
C VAL A 80 3.46 5.79 -10.99
N ASP A 81 2.31 5.21 -10.67
CA ASP A 81 2.06 3.79 -10.87
C ASP A 81 1.58 3.55 -12.30
N PHE A 82 2.46 2.97 -13.11
CA PHE A 82 2.18 2.60 -14.50
C PHE A 82 1.76 1.13 -14.63
N GLY A 83 1.50 0.43 -13.52
CA GLY A 83 1.08 -0.97 -13.50
C GLY A 83 2.11 -1.86 -14.22
N LYS A 84 1.70 -2.45 -15.35
CA LYS A 84 2.56 -3.36 -16.15
C LYS A 84 3.85 -2.72 -16.67
N TYR A 85 3.90 -1.40 -16.76
CA TYR A 85 5.08 -0.68 -17.26
C TYR A 85 5.92 -0.05 -16.13
N GLN A 86 5.70 -0.45 -14.88
CA GLN A 86 6.38 0.15 -13.73
C GLN A 86 7.91 -0.01 -13.80
N SER A 87 8.41 -1.19 -14.22
CA SER A 87 9.85 -1.45 -14.32
C SER A 87 10.49 -0.54 -15.38
N PHE A 88 9.82 -0.31 -16.51
CA PHE A 88 10.28 0.61 -17.56
C PHE A 88 10.29 2.07 -17.08
N SER A 89 9.19 2.52 -16.45
CA SER A 89 9.11 3.88 -15.90
C SER A 89 10.19 4.13 -14.83
N THR A 90 10.43 3.14 -13.98
CA THR A 90 11.45 3.24 -12.94
C THR A 90 12.85 3.31 -13.55
N ALA A 91 13.17 2.47 -14.55
CA ALA A 91 14.43 2.54 -15.27
C ALA A 91 14.64 3.90 -15.96
N ALA A 92 13.62 4.40 -16.67
CA ALA A 92 13.67 5.71 -17.31
C ALA A 92 13.87 6.83 -16.27
N SER A 93 13.19 6.77 -15.14
CA SER A 93 13.33 7.74 -14.07
C SER A 93 14.71 7.72 -13.43
N VAL A 94 15.32 6.54 -13.26
CA VAL A 94 16.68 6.38 -12.74
C VAL A 94 17.71 7.01 -13.70
N ILE A 95 17.58 6.74 -15.00
CA ILE A 95 18.47 7.33 -16.01
C ILE A 95 18.36 8.86 -15.99
N LEU A 96 17.13 9.38 -15.95
CA LEU A 96 16.89 10.82 -15.89
C LEU A 96 17.41 11.43 -14.57
N LEU A 97 17.31 10.73 -13.45
CA LEU A 97 17.83 11.18 -12.15
C LEU A 97 19.36 11.29 -12.23
N ILE A 98 20.07 10.26 -12.70
CA ILE A 98 21.54 10.29 -12.88
C ILE A 98 21.94 11.42 -13.83
N LEU A 99 21.29 11.52 -14.99
CA LEU A 99 21.60 12.53 -16.00
C LEU A 99 21.40 13.94 -15.43
N SER A 100 20.30 14.18 -14.72
CA SER A 100 20.02 15.46 -14.08
C SER A 100 21.07 15.80 -13.02
N GLY A 101 21.49 14.83 -12.20
CA GLY A 101 22.54 15.03 -11.21
C GLY A 101 23.87 15.38 -11.85
N PHE A 102 24.23 14.69 -12.95
CA PHE A 102 25.47 14.96 -13.68
C PHE A 102 25.48 16.38 -14.25
N LEU A 103 24.38 16.82 -14.86
CA LEU A 103 24.27 18.17 -15.43
C LEU A 103 24.23 19.28 -14.36
N LEU A 104 23.68 18.99 -13.18
CA LEU A 104 23.60 19.94 -12.06
C LEU A 104 24.89 20.03 -11.24
N LYS A 105 25.79 19.04 -11.38
CA LYS A 105 27.04 18.93 -10.62
C LYS A 105 27.91 20.18 -10.74
N ASP A 106 28.00 20.75 -11.94
CA ASP A 106 28.89 21.90 -12.20
C ASP A 106 28.15 23.25 -12.07
N LYS A 107 26.82 23.22 -11.88
CA LYS A 107 25.96 24.41 -11.84
C LYS A 107 25.53 24.83 -10.44
N LEU A 108 25.61 23.92 -9.47
CA LEU A 108 25.24 24.19 -8.08
C LEU A 108 26.49 24.37 -7.20
N PRO A 109 26.48 25.27 -6.20
CA PRO A 109 27.61 25.47 -5.30
C PRO A 109 28.02 24.21 -4.50
N PHE A 110 27.10 23.25 -4.36
CA PHE A 110 27.33 21.96 -3.71
C PHE A 110 27.18 20.78 -4.68
N GLY A 111 27.37 21.01 -5.98
CA GLY A 111 26.96 20.05 -7.01
C GLY A 111 27.68 18.69 -6.95
N ASN A 112 28.91 18.61 -6.44
CA ASN A 112 29.58 17.32 -6.19
C ASN A 112 28.86 16.47 -5.13
N TYR A 113 28.52 17.06 -3.98
CA TYR A 113 27.78 16.37 -2.91
C TYR A 113 26.37 16.02 -3.35
N PHE A 114 25.73 16.93 -4.09
CA PHE A 114 24.42 16.73 -4.68
C PHE A 114 24.40 15.57 -5.70
N PHE A 115 25.44 15.47 -6.53
CA PHE A 115 25.58 14.36 -7.47
C PHE A 115 25.79 13.02 -6.75
N LEU A 116 26.67 12.97 -5.74
CA LEU A 116 26.88 11.76 -4.94
C LEU A 116 25.59 11.30 -4.25
N LEU A 117 24.79 12.24 -3.76
CA LEU A 117 23.47 11.94 -3.24
C LEU A 117 22.57 11.30 -4.31
N ILE A 118 22.50 11.90 -5.50
CA ILE A 118 21.66 11.39 -6.59
C ILE A 118 22.08 9.96 -6.96
N VAL A 119 23.38 9.68 -6.99
CA VAL A 119 23.91 8.33 -7.21
C VAL A 119 23.48 7.38 -6.08
N ALA A 120 23.59 7.80 -4.81
CA ALA A 120 23.16 7.00 -3.67
C ALA A 120 21.64 6.71 -3.69
N LEU A 121 20.81 7.71 -3.98
CA LEU A 121 19.37 7.58 -4.15
C LEU A 121 19.04 6.63 -5.30
N THR A 122 19.78 6.73 -6.40
CA THR A 122 19.63 5.83 -7.55
C THR A 122 19.94 4.40 -7.18
N ALA A 123 21.03 4.15 -6.45
CA ALA A 123 21.39 2.82 -5.99
C ALA A 123 20.28 2.24 -5.09
N VAL A 124 19.74 3.03 -4.16
CA VAL A 124 18.59 2.63 -3.33
C VAL A 124 17.38 2.28 -4.19
N ILE A 125 17.03 3.11 -5.16
CA ILE A 125 15.88 2.87 -6.05
C ILE A 125 16.10 1.61 -6.87
N PHE A 126 17.29 1.45 -7.43
CA PHE A 126 17.70 0.28 -8.20
C PHE A 126 17.56 -1.00 -7.37
N PHE A 127 18.12 -1.02 -6.15
CA PHE A 127 18.01 -2.16 -5.25
C PHE A 127 16.56 -2.42 -4.81
N THR A 128 15.80 -1.39 -4.46
CA THR A 128 14.40 -1.55 -4.01
C THR A 128 13.43 -1.95 -5.13
N VAL A 129 13.82 -1.82 -6.40
CA VAL A 129 13.01 -2.22 -7.56
C VAL A 129 13.42 -3.59 -8.09
N LEU A 130 14.73 -3.85 -8.22
CA LEU A 130 15.23 -5.10 -8.80
C LEU A 130 15.27 -6.27 -7.81
N LEU A 131 15.60 -6.04 -6.53
CA LEU A 131 15.67 -7.15 -5.56
C LEU A 131 14.32 -7.87 -5.37
N PRO A 132 13.18 -7.17 -5.27
CA PRO A 132 11.87 -7.84 -5.19
C PRO A 132 11.54 -8.66 -6.44
N GLU A 133 11.98 -8.21 -7.62
CA GLU A 133 11.74 -8.88 -8.91
C GLU A 133 12.60 -10.15 -9.04
N LEU A 134 13.79 -10.18 -8.43
CA LEU A 134 14.68 -11.34 -8.38
C LEU A 134 14.31 -12.33 -7.27
N SER A 135 13.75 -11.86 -6.16
CA SER A 135 13.36 -12.67 -5.01
C SER A 135 12.07 -12.13 -4.42
N GLY A 136 10.96 -12.83 -4.67
CA GLY A 136 9.64 -12.48 -4.11
C GLY A 136 9.60 -12.43 -2.58
N LYS A 137 10.65 -12.91 -1.88
CA LYS A 137 10.81 -12.77 -0.42
C LYS A 137 11.18 -11.35 0.03
N LEU A 138 11.52 -10.46 -0.90
CA LEU A 138 12.01 -9.10 -0.62
C LEU A 138 11.00 -8.02 -1.01
N GLU A 139 9.74 -8.36 -1.24
CA GLU A 139 8.68 -7.39 -1.55
C GLU A 139 8.57 -6.26 -0.52
N PHE A 140 8.90 -6.54 0.75
CA PHE A 140 8.91 -5.53 1.82
C PHE A 140 9.87 -4.35 1.52
N LEU A 141 10.95 -4.56 0.77
CA LEU A 141 11.88 -3.49 0.37
C LEU A 141 11.20 -2.43 -0.51
N ARG A 142 10.22 -2.86 -1.32
CA ARG A 142 9.43 -1.94 -2.16
C ARG A 142 8.58 -1.00 -1.32
N ASN A 143 8.05 -1.51 -0.20
CA ASN A 143 7.23 -0.73 0.73
C ASN A 143 8.09 0.20 1.59
N LEU A 144 9.32 -0.21 1.93
CA LEU A 144 10.29 0.66 2.62
C LEU A 144 10.88 1.76 1.72
N ARG A 145 10.73 1.69 0.40
CA ARG A 145 11.30 2.66 -0.56
C ARG A 145 11.00 4.12 -0.19
N GLY A 146 9.75 4.42 0.16
CA GLY A 146 9.35 5.77 0.55
C GLY A 146 10.06 6.25 1.81
N THR A 147 10.22 5.36 2.79
CA THR A 147 10.97 5.62 4.02
C THR A 147 12.44 5.85 3.71
N ILE A 148 13.09 4.97 2.93
CA ILE A 148 14.52 5.11 2.60
C ILE A 148 14.79 6.42 1.85
N LEU A 149 13.94 6.78 0.87
CA LEU A 149 14.08 8.06 0.16
C LEU A 149 13.94 9.27 1.09
N LEU A 150 13.00 9.21 2.05
CA LEU A 150 12.81 10.28 3.03
C LEU A 150 14.01 10.40 3.97
N LEU A 151 14.54 9.28 4.45
CA LEU A 151 15.73 9.25 5.31
C LEU A 151 16.95 9.80 4.56
N SER A 152 17.18 9.38 3.31
CA SER A 152 18.26 9.90 2.48
C SER A 152 18.14 11.41 2.25
N PHE A 153 16.93 11.92 2.01
CA PHE A 153 16.69 13.34 1.85
C PHE A 153 16.91 14.11 3.16
N ALA A 154 16.49 13.55 4.30
CA ALA A 154 16.73 14.13 5.62
C ALA A 154 18.22 14.23 5.95
N VAL A 155 19.00 13.19 5.63
CA VAL A 155 20.46 13.18 5.82
C VAL A 155 21.13 14.28 5.00
N VAL A 156 20.67 14.53 3.78
CA VAL A 156 21.23 15.57 2.90
C VAL A 156 20.94 16.95 3.42
N ILE A 157 19.66 17.24 3.68
CA ILE A 157 19.24 18.52 4.22
C ILE A 157 20.01 18.80 5.50
N TYR A 158 20.11 17.79 6.37
CA TYR A 158 20.87 17.91 7.59
C TYR A 158 22.34 18.20 7.32
N SER A 159 23.00 17.45 6.42
CA SER A 159 24.40 17.66 6.06
C SER A 159 24.67 19.07 5.51
N SER A 160 23.74 19.62 4.71
CA SER A 160 23.82 20.99 4.19
C SER A 160 23.62 22.07 5.25
N ILE A 161 22.82 21.80 6.28
CA ILE A 161 22.55 22.75 7.38
C ILE A 161 23.57 22.58 8.52
N ARG A 162 24.21 21.41 8.64
CA ARG A 162 25.16 21.06 9.70
C ARG A 162 26.32 22.06 9.80
N GLU A 163 26.78 22.58 8.67
CA GLU A 163 27.85 23.58 8.62
C GLU A 163 27.42 24.95 9.19
N LEU A 164 26.11 25.24 9.20
CA LEU A 164 25.55 26.47 9.78
C LEU A 164 25.48 26.41 11.32
N ILE A 165 25.73 25.25 11.93
CA ILE A 165 25.77 25.09 13.39
C ILE A 165 27.19 25.45 13.87
N PRO A 166 27.37 26.59 14.56
CA PRO A 166 28.70 27.15 14.81
C PRO A 166 29.45 26.47 15.97
N LEU A 167 28.72 25.85 16.91
CA LEU A 167 29.29 25.27 18.12
C LEU A 167 29.48 23.75 17.94
N PRO A 168 30.73 23.22 18.02
CA PRO A 168 31.01 21.78 17.91
C PRO A 168 30.13 20.89 18.81
N PRO A 169 29.93 21.17 20.12
CA PRO A 169 29.10 20.31 20.96
C PRO A 169 27.62 20.32 20.56
N MET A 170 27.11 21.42 20.00
CA MET A 170 25.73 21.46 19.47
C MET A 170 25.59 20.68 18.17
N ARG A 171 26.64 20.65 17.35
CA ARG A 171 26.70 19.86 16.12
C ARG A 171 26.66 18.36 16.43
N ASP A 172 27.47 17.90 17.38
CA ASP A 172 27.49 16.49 17.79
C ASP A 172 26.14 16.07 18.38
N PHE A 173 25.53 16.93 19.20
CA PHE A 173 24.19 16.67 19.73
C PHE A 173 23.12 16.58 18.63
N ALA A 174 23.14 17.49 17.66
CA ALA A 174 22.24 17.47 16.52
C ALA A 174 22.44 16.22 15.64
N ASP A 175 23.68 15.75 15.46
CA ASP A 175 23.99 14.52 14.74
C ASP A 175 23.28 13.33 15.39
N TRP A 176 23.37 13.21 16.72
CA TRP A 176 22.72 12.13 17.48
C TRP A 176 21.19 12.20 17.46
N ILE A 177 20.59 13.40 17.48
CA ILE A 177 19.13 13.55 17.31
C ILE A 177 18.71 13.02 15.95
N VAL A 178 19.40 13.42 14.88
CA VAL A 178 19.06 12.98 13.53
C VAL A 178 19.20 11.47 13.42
N VAL A 179 20.33 10.89 13.86
CA VAL A 179 20.51 9.43 13.87
C VAL A 179 19.38 8.73 14.64
N SER A 180 19.01 9.23 15.82
CA SER A 180 17.94 8.67 16.64
C SER A 180 16.58 8.71 15.91
N LEU A 181 16.25 9.84 15.27
CA LEU A 181 15.01 9.97 14.50
C LEU A 181 14.99 9.03 13.28
N LEU A 182 16.11 8.89 12.57
CA LEU A 182 16.23 7.99 11.44
C LEU A 182 16.03 6.53 11.87
N VAL A 183 16.66 6.12 12.98
CA VAL A 183 16.51 4.78 13.55
C VAL A 183 15.07 4.52 13.97
N LEU A 184 14.46 5.43 14.74
CA LEU A 184 13.07 5.29 15.19
C LEU A 184 12.10 5.16 14.01
N LYS A 185 12.27 5.99 12.97
CA LYS A 185 11.43 5.94 11.78
C LYS A 185 11.60 4.64 11.01
N THR A 186 12.83 4.14 10.90
CA THR A 186 13.14 2.86 10.23
C THR A 186 12.51 1.69 10.97
N VAL A 187 12.70 1.61 12.30
CA VAL A 187 12.10 0.57 13.14
C VAL A 187 10.58 0.60 13.07
N SER A 188 9.98 1.80 13.13
CA SER A 188 8.53 1.96 13.00
C SER A 188 8.00 1.45 11.65
N ALA A 189 8.71 1.74 10.55
CA ALA A 189 8.29 1.31 9.21
C ALA A 189 8.41 -0.21 9.02
N ILE A 190 9.46 -0.82 9.56
CA ILE A 190 9.63 -2.29 9.53
C ILE A 190 8.54 -2.96 10.38
N ARG A 191 8.26 -2.44 11.58
CA ARG A 191 7.25 -3.02 12.47
C ARG A 191 5.85 -2.96 11.88
N SER A 192 5.47 -1.86 11.23
CA SER A 192 4.14 -1.76 10.61
C SER A 192 3.95 -2.78 9.50
N GLU A 193 4.99 -3.04 8.71
CA GLU A 193 4.93 -4.00 7.60
C GLU A 193 4.75 -5.44 8.10
N ILE A 194 5.51 -5.84 9.13
CA ILE A 194 5.42 -7.18 9.72
C ILE A 194 4.01 -7.44 10.26
N VAL A 195 3.44 -6.45 10.97
CA VAL A 195 2.09 -6.55 11.54
C VAL A 195 1.04 -6.65 10.43
N GLU A 196 1.18 -5.88 9.34
CA GLU A 196 0.25 -5.91 8.22
C GLU A 196 0.30 -7.26 7.47
N GLU A 197 1.50 -7.82 7.27
CA GLU A 197 1.66 -9.14 6.63
C GLU A 197 1.04 -10.27 7.48
N GLU A 198 1.22 -10.23 8.79
CA GLU A 198 0.58 -11.19 9.71
C GLU A 198 -0.95 -11.07 9.68
N LEU A 199 -1.48 -9.86 9.71
CA LEU A 199 -2.92 -9.61 9.61
C LEU A 199 -3.50 -10.13 8.30
N ILE A 200 -2.82 -9.87 7.17
CA ILE A 200 -3.25 -10.36 5.85
C ILE A 200 -3.26 -11.90 5.81
N LYS A 201 -2.23 -12.54 6.41
CA LYS A 201 -2.18 -14.00 6.50
C LYS A 201 -3.33 -14.55 7.34
N GLU A 202 -3.64 -13.91 8.45
CA GLU A 202 -4.73 -14.31 9.34
C GLU A 202 -6.10 -14.15 8.66
N VAL A 203 -6.35 -13.01 8.00
CA VAL A 203 -7.58 -12.77 7.22
C VAL A 203 -7.73 -13.81 6.11
N ARG A 204 -6.67 -14.08 5.32
CA ARG A 204 -6.72 -15.12 4.27
C ARG A 204 -6.91 -16.53 4.81
N ARG A 205 -6.48 -16.80 6.04
CA ARG A 205 -6.75 -18.09 6.70
C ARG A 205 -8.22 -18.18 7.07
N PHE A 206 -8.77 -17.13 7.67
CA PHE A 206 -10.19 -17.04 8.02
C PHE A 206 -11.09 -17.17 6.78
N GLU A 207 -10.80 -16.47 5.69
CA GLU A 207 -11.54 -16.57 4.43
C GLU A 207 -11.57 -18.01 3.88
N ARG A 208 -10.42 -18.70 3.91
CA ARG A 208 -10.33 -20.11 3.48
C ARG A 208 -11.12 -21.05 4.38
N GLU A 209 -11.13 -20.81 5.69
CA GLU A 209 -11.94 -21.59 6.63
C GLU A 209 -13.44 -21.38 6.38
N VAL A 210 -13.88 -20.14 6.18
CA VAL A 210 -15.29 -19.82 5.83
C VAL A 210 -15.68 -20.45 4.49
N GLU A 211 -14.83 -20.36 3.46
CA GLU A 211 -15.08 -20.97 2.15
C GLU A 211 -15.22 -22.50 2.27
N ARG A 212 -14.37 -23.14 3.08
CA ARG A 212 -14.43 -24.58 3.35
C ARG A 212 -15.76 -24.98 4.00
N ILE A 213 -16.22 -24.22 5.00
CA ILE A 213 -17.51 -24.45 5.66
C ILE A 213 -18.66 -24.28 4.66
N ASN A 214 -18.68 -23.19 3.90
CA ASN A 214 -19.71 -22.91 2.91
C ASN A 214 -19.81 -24.01 1.85
N ASN A 215 -18.66 -24.50 1.37
CA ASN A 215 -18.60 -25.61 0.42
C ASN A 215 -19.12 -26.92 1.04
N ALA A 216 -18.78 -27.19 2.29
CA ALA A 216 -19.27 -28.36 3.01
C ALA A 216 -20.79 -28.29 3.27
N GLU A 217 -21.30 -27.11 3.62
CA GLU A 217 -22.74 -26.83 3.80
C GLU A 217 -23.49 -27.09 2.49
N LYS A 218 -22.98 -26.57 1.37
CA LYS A 218 -23.57 -26.78 0.05
C LYS A 218 -23.59 -28.27 -0.32
N LEU A 219 -22.50 -28.99 -0.10
CA LEU A 219 -22.45 -30.43 -0.37
C LEU A 219 -23.44 -31.23 0.49
N PHE A 220 -23.64 -30.81 1.74
CA PHE A 220 -24.67 -31.39 2.58
C PHE A 220 -26.07 -31.09 2.03
N ILE A 221 -26.41 -29.82 1.78
CA ILE A 221 -27.74 -29.41 1.29
C ILE A 221 -28.09 -30.06 -0.06
N ASP A 222 -27.14 -30.15 -0.98
CA ASP A 222 -27.39 -30.68 -2.31
C ASP A 222 -27.35 -32.22 -2.33
N PHE A 223 -26.33 -32.84 -1.72
CA PHE A 223 -26.04 -34.28 -1.88
C PHE A 223 -26.15 -35.12 -0.59
N GLY A 224 -26.29 -34.50 0.58
CA GLY A 224 -26.49 -35.19 1.85
C GLY A 224 -25.18 -35.67 2.48
N VAL A 225 -24.05 -35.17 1.98
CA VAL A 225 -22.71 -35.53 2.45
C VAL A 225 -22.45 -34.85 3.79
N LYS A 226 -22.49 -35.63 4.88
CA LYS A 226 -22.34 -35.11 6.25
C LYS A 226 -20.89 -34.94 6.69
N ASP A 227 -20.02 -35.88 6.31
CA ASP A 227 -18.68 -36.03 6.89
C ASP A 227 -17.83 -34.77 6.75
N LYS A 228 -17.86 -34.14 5.58
CA LYS A 228 -17.11 -32.90 5.31
C LYS A 228 -17.58 -31.73 6.16
N LEU A 229 -18.89 -31.64 6.40
CA LEU A 229 -19.47 -30.57 7.19
C LEU A 229 -19.23 -30.79 8.68
N ILE A 230 -19.40 -32.02 9.17
CA ILE A 230 -19.05 -32.40 10.54
C ILE A 230 -17.58 -32.07 10.81
N PHE A 231 -16.67 -32.53 9.96
CA PHE A 231 -15.23 -32.25 10.13
C PHE A 231 -14.93 -30.75 10.20
N SER A 232 -15.46 -29.97 9.24
CA SER A 232 -15.17 -28.55 9.13
C SER A 232 -15.74 -27.75 10.30
N LEU A 233 -16.96 -28.06 10.74
CA LEU A 233 -17.58 -27.41 11.90
C LEU A 233 -16.89 -27.81 13.20
N SER A 234 -16.57 -29.09 13.41
CA SER A 234 -15.82 -29.54 14.59
C SER A 234 -14.49 -28.81 14.72
N GLU A 235 -13.73 -28.70 13.63
CA GLU A 235 -12.43 -28.02 13.63
C GLU A 235 -12.57 -26.55 14.08
N VAL A 236 -13.59 -25.83 13.59
CA VAL A 236 -13.82 -24.42 13.92
C VAL A 236 -14.34 -24.23 15.34
N LEU A 237 -15.27 -25.09 15.78
CA LEU A 237 -15.80 -25.01 17.14
C LEU A 237 -14.72 -25.29 18.18
N PHE A 238 -13.87 -26.31 17.98
CA PHE A 238 -12.74 -26.56 18.89
C PHE A 238 -11.71 -25.43 18.88
N LYS A 239 -11.36 -24.86 17.71
CA LYS A 239 -10.48 -23.68 17.64
C LYS A 239 -11.05 -22.47 18.36
N SER A 240 -12.38 -22.36 18.43
CA SER A 240 -13.08 -21.27 19.13
C SER A 240 -13.20 -21.50 20.64
N GLY A 241 -12.62 -22.59 21.17
CA GLY A 241 -12.56 -22.87 22.60
C GLY A 241 -13.76 -23.61 23.19
N PHE A 242 -14.69 -24.10 22.35
CA PHE A 242 -15.82 -24.90 22.81
C PHE A 242 -15.35 -26.25 23.38
N LYS A 243 -16.01 -26.70 24.45
CA LYS A 243 -15.76 -28.00 25.06
C LYS A 243 -16.34 -29.13 24.22
N SER A 244 -15.82 -30.34 24.41
CA SER A 244 -16.25 -31.53 23.66
C SER A 244 -17.77 -31.76 23.74
N GLU A 245 -18.35 -31.53 24.92
CA GLU A 245 -19.79 -31.70 25.18
C GLU A 245 -20.62 -30.68 24.38
N GLU A 246 -20.19 -29.41 24.35
CA GLU A 246 -20.86 -28.32 23.62
C GLU A 246 -20.79 -28.57 22.11
N VAL A 247 -19.62 -28.98 21.59
CA VAL A 247 -19.46 -29.36 20.18
C VAL A 247 -20.40 -30.50 19.81
N ALA A 248 -20.50 -31.52 20.66
CA ALA A 248 -21.41 -32.65 20.43
C ALA A 248 -22.88 -32.20 20.43
N GLU A 249 -23.29 -31.31 21.33
CA GLU A 249 -24.65 -30.78 21.38
C GLU A 249 -25.02 -29.93 20.16
N ILE A 250 -24.10 -29.09 19.71
CA ILE A 250 -24.26 -28.24 18.51
C ILE A 250 -24.39 -29.11 17.25
N LEU A 251 -23.53 -30.13 17.11
CA LEU A 251 -23.50 -31.00 15.93
C LEU A 251 -24.52 -32.13 15.96
N ARG A 252 -25.20 -32.35 17.09
CA ARG A 252 -26.21 -33.39 17.27
C ARG A 252 -27.26 -33.45 16.14
N PRO A 253 -27.85 -32.33 15.68
CA PRO A 253 -28.84 -32.35 14.60
C PRO A 253 -28.26 -32.93 13.30
N LEU A 254 -26.99 -32.61 13.00
CA LEU A 254 -26.31 -33.12 11.81
C LEU A 254 -25.95 -34.60 11.92
N ILE A 255 -25.42 -35.03 13.06
CA ILE A 255 -24.97 -36.40 13.30
C ILE A 255 -26.14 -37.37 13.14
N TYR A 256 -27.26 -37.10 13.83
CA TYR A 256 -28.43 -37.96 13.84
C TYR A 256 -29.35 -37.80 12.62
N TYR A 257 -29.13 -36.80 11.76
CA TYR A 257 -29.91 -36.60 10.56
C TYR A 257 -29.80 -37.80 9.59
N SER A 258 -30.93 -38.22 9.03
CA SER A 258 -30.99 -39.19 7.94
C SER A 258 -32.06 -38.82 6.90
N ASP A 259 -31.68 -38.93 5.63
CA ASP A 259 -32.58 -38.71 4.51
C ASP A 259 -33.66 -39.79 4.43
N ARG A 260 -34.83 -39.40 3.91
CA ARG A 260 -35.87 -40.39 3.57
C ARG A 260 -35.36 -41.20 2.39
N LYS A 261 -35.39 -42.52 2.56
CA LYS A 261 -34.98 -43.46 1.50
C LYS A 261 -35.92 -43.30 0.30
N ILE A 262 -35.34 -43.13 -0.88
CA ILE A 262 -36.08 -43.13 -2.14
C ILE A 262 -36.39 -44.59 -2.50
N PRO A 263 -37.65 -44.99 -2.69
CA PRO A 263 -37.98 -46.34 -3.11
C PRO A 263 -37.32 -46.67 -4.45
N LYS A 264 -36.76 -47.88 -4.58
CA LYS A 264 -36.08 -48.32 -5.82
C LYS A 264 -36.99 -48.20 -7.04
N TYR A 265 -38.28 -48.52 -6.86
CA TYR A 265 -39.31 -48.54 -7.90
C TYR A 265 -40.26 -47.33 -7.87
N ALA A 266 -39.79 -46.15 -7.44
CA ALA A 266 -40.59 -44.92 -7.48
C ALA A 266 -40.62 -44.29 -8.88
N PHE A 267 -41.74 -43.65 -9.23
CA PHE A 267 -41.85 -42.84 -10.44
C PHE A 267 -40.98 -41.57 -10.34
N SER A 268 -40.52 -41.03 -11.47
CA SER A 268 -39.62 -39.86 -11.51
C SER A 268 -40.17 -38.63 -10.78
N TRP A 269 -41.49 -38.41 -10.80
CA TRP A 269 -42.12 -37.30 -10.06
C TRP A 269 -42.06 -37.50 -8.55
N GLU A 270 -42.14 -38.75 -8.09
CA GLU A 270 -42.10 -39.12 -6.68
C GLU A 270 -40.66 -39.02 -6.14
N LYS A 271 -39.67 -39.47 -6.92
CA LYS A 271 -38.25 -39.26 -6.63
C LYS A 271 -37.92 -37.78 -6.42
N ARG A 272 -38.32 -36.92 -7.37
CA ARG A 272 -38.13 -35.46 -7.28
C ARG A 272 -38.82 -34.85 -6.05
N ARG A 273 -40.01 -35.33 -5.70
CA ARG A 273 -40.74 -34.86 -4.50
C ARG A 273 -39.98 -35.22 -3.22
N ILE A 274 -39.47 -36.44 -3.12
CA ILE A 274 -38.68 -36.89 -1.96
C ILE A 274 -37.36 -36.14 -1.87
N GLU A 275 -36.64 -35.95 -2.99
CA GLU A 275 -35.40 -35.17 -3.04
C GLU A 275 -35.61 -33.72 -2.57
N LYS A 276 -36.68 -33.07 -3.05
CA LYS A 276 -37.04 -31.71 -2.62
C LYS A 276 -37.35 -31.64 -1.13
N ALA A 277 -38.05 -32.63 -0.58
CA ALA A 277 -38.32 -32.72 0.85
C ALA A 277 -37.06 -32.97 1.67
N ASN A 278 -36.15 -33.84 1.20
CA ASN A 278 -34.84 -34.08 1.82
C ASN A 278 -33.98 -32.83 1.80
N ARG A 279 -33.94 -32.08 0.69
CA ARG A 279 -33.20 -30.80 0.60
C ARG A 279 -33.70 -29.78 1.63
N ARG A 280 -35.02 -29.61 1.76
CA ARG A 280 -35.61 -28.70 2.76
C ARG A 280 -35.25 -29.11 4.19
N ARG A 281 -35.32 -30.40 4.53
CA ARG A 281 -34.93 -30.87 5.86
C ARG A 281 -33.44 -30.68 6.15
N ARG A 282 -32.58 -30.79 5.13
CA ARG A 282 -31.16 -30.47 5.26
C ARG A 282 -30.92 -28.99 5.52
N GLU A 283 -31.64 -28.11 4.84
CA GLU A 283 -31.62 -26.65 5.13
C GLU A 283 -32.09 -26.36 6.57
N GLU A 284 -33.14 -27.04 7.04
CA GLU A 284 -33.63 -26.93 8.43
C GLU A 284 -32.58 -27.36 9.45
N VAL A 285 -31.87 -28.47 9.21
CA VAL A 285 -30.77 -28.94 10.08
C VAL A 285 -29.66 -27.89 10.19
N ILE A 286 -29.27 -27.26 9.08
CA ILE A 286 -28.26 -26.19 9.10
C ILE A 286 -28.74 -25.00 9.93
N ASN A 287 -30.00 -24.59 9.76
CA ASN A 287 -30.56 -23.49 10.53
C ASN A 287 -30.65 -23.81 12.03
N GLU A 288 -30.93 -25.06 12.40
CA GLU A 288 -30.91 -25.50 13.79
C GLU A 288 -29.49 -25.43 14.39
N ILE A 289 -28.47 -25.86 13.64
CA ILE A 289 -27.07 -25.74 14.06
C ILE A 289 -26.69 -24.27 14.27
N ARG A 290 -27.09 -23.37 13.33
CA ARG A 290 -26.85 -21.92 13.46
C ARG A 290 -27.48 -21.36 14.72
N ARG A 291 -28.74 -21.70 15.00
CA ARG A 291 -29.43 -21.27 16.22
C ARG A 291 -28.71 -21.77 17.48
N LYS A 292 -28.29 -23.03 17.51
CA LYS A 292 -27.54 -23.59 18.65
C LYS A 292 -26.20 -22.89 18.87
N MET A 293 -25.49 -22.51 17.81
CA MET A 293 -24.25 -21.73 17.93
C MET A 293 -24.50 -20.33 18.52
N GLU A 294 -25.67 -19.73 18.29
CA GLU A 294 -26.06 -18.45 18.89
C GLU A 294 -26.46 -18.59 20.36
N GLU A 295 -27.10 -19.69 20.76
CA GLU A 295 -27.57 -19.95 22.13
C GLU A 295 -26.45 -20.27 23.13
N VAL A 296 -25.32 -20.83 22.66
CA VAL A 296 -24.16 -21.20 23.51
C VAL A 296 -23.19 -20.03 23.72
N ARG A 297 -23.41 -18.90 23.02
CA ARG A 297 -22.56 -17.71 23.07
C ARG A 297 -23.00 -16.71 24.13
#